data_AF-A0A6L6ASM2-F1
#
_entry.id   AF-A0A6L6ASM2-F1
#
_cell.length_a   1.000
_cell.length_b   1.000
_cell.length_c   1.000
_cell.angle_alpha   90.00
_cell.angle_beta   90.00
_cell.angle_gamma   90.00
#
_symmetry.space_group_name_H-M   'P 1'
#
loop_
_entity.id
_entity.type
_entity.pdbx_description
1 polymer ?
#
loop_
_entity_poly.entity_id
_entity_poly.type
_entity_poly.pdbx_seq_one_letter_code
_entity_poly.pdbx_strand_id
1 'polypeptide(L)' 'MKTMTTEKKLSYEGARDELATVVSQLETGGATLEESLKLWERGEELAAMCQEWLDGARAKLSAVKPSEK' A
#
# COMPACT_ATOMS: atom_id res chain seq x y z
N MET A 1 -23.72 11.88 -9.81
CA MET A 1 -22.39 12.08 -10.44
C MET A 1 -21.35 11.91 -9.34
N LYS A 2 -20.71 10.75 -9.21
CA LYS A 2 -19.66 10.53 -8.19
C LYS A 2 -18.38 11.19 -8.70
N THR A 3 -17.98 12.28 -8.07
CA THR A 3 -16.67 12.92 -8.28
C THR A 3 -15.59 11.92 -7.89
N MET A 4 -14.91 11.34 -8.88
CA MET A 4 -13.66 10.61 -8.69
C MET A 4 -12.58 11.64 -8.37
N THR A 5 -12.38 11.90 -7.08
CA THR A 5 -11.19 12.60 -6.60
C THR A 5 -10.00 11.71 -6.95
N THR A 6 -9.21 12.10 -7.94
CA THR A 6 -7.96 11.43 -8.29
C THR A 6 -6.94 11.85 -7.23
N GLU A 7 -7.03 11.24 -6.04
CA GLU A 7 -5.98 11.37 -5.05
C GLU A 7 -4.70 10.84 -5.70
N LYS A 8 -3.65 11.66 -5.63
CA LYS A 8 -2.35 11.34 -6.21
C LYS A 8 -1.81 10.12 -5.43
N LYS A 9 -2.00 8.92 -5.98
CA LYS A 9 -1.52 7.67 -5.35
C LYS A 9 -0.04 7.85 -4.99
N LEU A 10 0.29 7.52 -3.74
CA LEU A 10 1.67 7.47 -3.27
C LEU A 10 2.51 6.59 -4.22
N SER A 11 3.80 6.93 -4.38
CA SER A 11 4.74 6.00 -5.01
C SER A 11 4.85 4.73 -4.17
N TYR A 12 5.35 3.64 -4.77
CA TYR A 12 5.59 2.40 -4.03
C TYR A 12 6.48 2.64 -2.80
N GLU A 13 7.58 3.37 -2.95
CA GLU A 13 8.50 3.67 -1.86
C GLU A 13 7.82 4.52 -0.77
N GLY A 14 7.02 5.52 -1.16
CA GLY A 14 6.28 6.34 -0.21
C GLY A 14 5.26 5.54 0.59
N ALA A 15 4.48 4.68 -0.08
CA ALA A 15 3.51 3.82 0.58
C ALA A 15 4.18 2.81 1.52
N ARG A 16 5.31 2.23 1.09
CA ARG A 16 6.09 1.27 1.89
C ARG A 16 6.69 1.92 3.14
N ASP A 17 7.28 3.10 3.01
CA ASP A 17 7.92 3.79 4.12
C ASP A 17 6.88 4.27 5.16
N GLU A 18 5.71 4.72 4.70
CA GLU A 18 4.58 5.02 5.59
C GLU A 18 4.06 3.75 6.29
N LEU A 19 3.92 2.64 5.56
CA LEU A 19 3.48 1.36 6.13
C LEU A 19 4.43 0.87 7.22
N ALA A 20 5.75 0.97 6.99
CA ALA A 20 6.75 0.62 7.99
C ALA A 20 6.61 1.48 9.27
N THR A 21 6.26 2.76 9.10
CA THR A 21 6.03 3.68 10.23
C THR A 21 4.76 3.30 11.00
N VAL A 22 3.69 2.91 10.31
CA VAL A 22 2.44 2.43 10.93
C VAL A 22 2.69 1.14 11.72
N VAL A 23 3.38 0.17 11.13
CA VAL A 23 3.73 -1.10 11.79
C VAL A 23 4.56 -0.83 13.04
N SER A 24 5.58 0.03 12.96
CA SER A 24 6.41 0.38 14.10
C SER A 24 5.61 1.01 15.25
N GLN A 25 4.61 1.84 14.95
CA GLN A 25 3.72 2.41 15.98
C GLN A 25 2.83 1.34 16.63
N LEU A 26 2.27 0.42 15.83
CA LEU A 26 1.47 -0.69 16.35
C LEU A 26 2.30 -1.61 17.26
N GLU A 27 3.54 -1.92 16.88
CA GLU A 27 4.46 -2.77 17.63
C GLU A 27 4.97 -2.11 18.92
N THR A 28 5.17 -0.78 18.90
CA THR A 28 5.57 -0.03 20.09
C THR A 28 4.50 -0.09 21.19
N GLY A 29 3.22 -0.19 20.79
CA GLY A 29 2.09 -0.13 21.71
C GLY A 29 1.91 1.27 22.31
N GLY A 30 1.08 1.38 23.34
CA GLY A 30 0.80 2.66 24.01
C GLY A 30 -0.27 3.53 23.33
N ALA A 31 -0.72 3.15 22.12
CA ALA A 31 -1.92 3.70 21.50
C ALA A 31 -3.19 3.18 22.21
N THR A 32 -4.23 4.01 22.26
CA THR A 32 -5.56 3.56 22.65
C THR A 32 -6.13 2.57 21.62
N LEU A 33 -7.22 1.88 21.98
CA LEU A 33 -7.90 0.96 21.05
C LEU A 33 -8.34 1.69 19.76
N GLU A 34 -8.92 2.88 19.88
CA GLU A 34 -9.38 3.65 18.73
C GLU A 34 -8.23 4.07 17.81
N GLU A 35 -7.11 4.51 18.39
CA GLU A 35 -5.91 4.84 17.63
C GLU A 35 -5.29 3.60 16.97
N SER A 36 -5.29 2.47 17.67
CA SER A 36 -4.80 1.19 17.13
C SER A 36 -5.63 0.74 15.93
N LEU A 37 -6.95 0.92 15.97
CA LEU A 37 -7.83 0.62 14.85
C LEU A 37 -7.57 1.53 13.65
N LYS A 38 -7.39 2.83 13.87
CA LYS A 38 -7.05 3.80 12.80
C LYS A 38 -5.70 3.48 12.16
N LEU A 39 -4.69 3.13 12.96
CA LEU A 39 -3.39 2.69 12.48
C LEU A 39 -3.51 1.41 11.65
N TRP A 40 -4.30 0.44 12.12
CA TRP A 40 -4.53 -0.80 11.38
C TRP A 40 -5.21 -0.56 10.03
N GLU A 41 -6.31 0.21 10.00
CA GLU A 41 -7.01 0.55 8.76
C GLU A 41 -6.07 1.24 7.76
N ARG A 42 -5.26 2.19 8.23
CA ARG A 42 -4.26 2.85 7.39
C ARG A 42 -3.19 1.87 6.88
N GLY A 43 -2.75 0.95 7.72
CA GLY A 43 -1.82 -0.12 7.34
C GLY A 43 -2.36 -0.99 6.21
N GLU A 44 -3.63 -1.40 6.30
CA GLU A 44 -4.29 -2.21 5.26
C GLU A 44 -4.40 -1.45 3.93
N GLU A 45 -4.76 -0.17 3.97
CA GLU A 45 -4.79 0.68 2.77
C GLU A 45 -3.41 0.77 2.08
N LEU A 46 -2.36 0.99 2.87
CA LEU A 46 -0.99 1.10 2.36
C LEU A 46 -0.47 -0.23 1.81
N ALA A 47 -0.79 -1.34 2.48
CA ALA A 47 -0.45 -2.69 2.00
C ALA A 47 -1.15 -2.98 0.66
N ALA A 48 -2.43 -2.65 0.53
CA ALA A 48 -3.17 -2.80 -0.73
C ALA A 48 -2.54 -1.95 -1.85
N MET A 49 -2.17 -0.69 -1.57
CA MET A 49 -1.46 0.16 -2.54
C MET A 49 -0.12 -0.42 -2.97
N CYS A 50 0.68 -0.94 -2.03
CA CYS A 50 1.95 -1.60 -2.35
C CYS A 50 1.73 -2.81 -3.25
N GLN A 51 0.71 -3.63 -2.96
CA GLN A 51 0.37 -4.79 -3.76
C GLN A 51 -0.05 -4.41 -5.19
N GLU A 52 -0.88 -3.38 -5.36
CA GLU A 52 -1.28 -2.87 -6.69
C GLU A 52 -0.06 -2.45 -7.54
N TRP A 53 0.92 -1.78 -6.93
CA TRP A 53 2.17 -1.39 -7.60
C TRP A 53 2.96 -2.62 -8.07
N LEU A 54 3.14 -3.61 -7.20
CA LEU A 54 3.88 -4.84 -7.50
C LEU A 54 3.19 -5.67 -8.57
N ASP A 55 1.86 -5.81 -8.51
CA ASP A 55 1.07 -6.51 -9.51
C ASP A 55 1.16 -5.83 -10.87
N GLY A 56 1.08 -4.49 -10.90
CA GLY A 56 1.28 -3.70 -12.11
C GLY A 56 2.67 -3.91 -12.73
N ALA A 57 3.73 -3.95 -11.91
CA ALA A 57 5.08 -4.24 -12.37
C ALA A 57 5.20 -5.67 -12.93
N ARG A 58 4.61 -6.66 -12.23
CA ARG A 58 4.60 -8.05 -12.67
C ARG A 58 3.86 -8.24 -13.99
N ALA A 59 2.73 -7.57 -14.18
CA ALA A 59 1.97 -7.58 -15.43
C ALA A 59 2.80 -7.03 -16.61
N LYS A 60 3.48 -5.90 -16.42
CA LYS A 60 4.37 -5.32 -17.44
C LYS A 60 5.50 -6.27 -17.82
N LEU A 61 6.14 -6.91 -16.84
CA LEU A 61 7.18 -7.91 -17.09
C LEU A 61 6.63 -9.12 -17.85
N SER A 62 5.44 -9.57 -17.50
CA SER A 62 4.80 -10.72 -18.16
C SER A 62 4.44 -10.42 -19.62
N ALA A 63 4.08 -9.18 -19.93
CA ALA A 63 3.76 -8.74 -21.29
C ALA A 63 5.00 -8.64 -22.22
N VAL A 64 6.20 -8.50 -21.67
CA VAL A 64 7.44 -8.37 -22.46
C VAL A 64 8.30 -9.64 -22.50
N LYS A 65 7.98 -10.65 -21.69
CA LYS A 65 8.66 -11.95 -21.76
C LYS A 65 8.29 -12.63 -23.09
N PRO A 66 9.26 -12.97 -23.96
CA PRO A 66 8.99 -13.84 -25.08
C PRO A 66 8.48 -15.17 -24.53
N SER A 67 7.36 -15.66 -25.04
CA SER A 67 6.96 -17.05 -24.80
C SER A 67 8.14 -17.91 -25.26
N GLU A 68 8.81 -18.58 -24.31
CA GLU A 68 9.76 -19.63 -24.64
C GLU A 68 9.00 -20.62 -25.54
N LYS A 69 9.53 -20.82 -26.75
CA LYS A 69 9.03 -21.77 -27.74
C LYS A 69 9.77 -23.09 -27.57
#